data_AF-A0A6P0XZS7-F1
#
_entry.id   AF-A0A6P0XZS7-F1
#
_cell.length_a   1.000
_cell.length_b   1.000
_cell.length_c   1.000
_cell.angle_alpha   90.00
_cell.angle_beta   90.00
_cell.angle_gamma   90.00
#
_symmetry.space_group_name_H-M   'P 1'
#
loop_
_entity.id
_entity.type
_entity.pdbx_description
1 polymer ?
#
loop_
_entity_poly.entity_id
_entity_poly.type
_entity_poly.pdbx_seq_one_letter_code
_entity_poly.pdbx_strand_id
1 'polypeptide(L)'
;YQYITTLTLKGFGQLISNFRETAEQVAGPVKIVEMGANIDHEDAGTLFRFGALISINLAIINILPLPALDGGQLAFLLIEGLRGRPLPNRIQDGIMQTGLLLLLGLGVFLIIRDTANLDVFREIFQ
;
A
#
# COMPACT_ATOMS: atom_id res chain seq x y z
N TYR A 1 -5.37 -3.94 29.22
CA TYR A 1 -4.16 -3.29 28.64
C TYR A 1 -3.11 -4.29 28.17
N GLN A 2 -2.62 -5.23 29.00
CA GLN A 2 -1.59 -6.19 28.58
C GLN A 2 -1.97 -7.08 27.38
N TYR A 3 -3.23 -7.50 27.27
CA TYR A 3 -3.75 -8.32 26.15
C TYR A 3 -3.63 -7.63 24.79
N ILE A 4 -3.89 -6.32 24.73
CA ILE A 4 -3.81 -5.55 23.48
C ILE A 4 -2.34 -5.40 23.09
N THR A 5 -1.45 -5.14 24.04
CA THR A 5 -0.01 -5.03 23.77
C THR A 5 0.58 -6.34 23.23
N THR A 6 0.16 -7.49 23.76
CA THR A 6 0.63 -8.80 23.26
C THR A 6 0.08 -9.10 21.87
N LEU A 7 -1.18 -8.76 21.61
CA LEU A 7 -1.80 -8.90 20.28
C LEU A 7 -1.15 -7.97 19.25
N THR A 8 -0.85 -6.73 19.62
CA THR A 8 -0.12 -5.80 18.76
C THR A 8 1.27 -6.35 18.44
N LEU A 9 2.05 -6.78 19.45
CA LEU A 9 3.38 -7.35 19.24
C LEU A 9 3.36 -8.62 18.39
N LYS A 10 2.38 -9.51 18.60
CA LYS A 10 2.22 -10.74 17.81
C LYS A 10 1.79 -10.44 16.38
N GLY A 11 0.91 -9.46 16.19
CA GLY A 11 0.51 -8.94 14.87
C GLY A 11 1.69 -8.37 14.09
N PHE A 12 2.53 -7.54 14.73
CA PHE A 12 3.78 -7.05 14.13
C PHE A 12 4.74 -8.19 13.76
N GLY A 13 4.91 -9.19 14.63
CA GLY A 13 5.73 -10.36 14.32
C GLY A 13 5.21 -11.15 13.12
N GLN A 14 3.90 -11.29 12.99
CA GLN A 14 3.24 -12.00 11.90
C GLN A 14 3.32 -11.23 10.57
N LEU A 15 3.29 -9.90 10.60
CA LEU A 15 3.52 -9.05 9.42
C LEU A 15 4.94 -9.23 8.85
N ILE A 16 5.93 -9.41 9.73
CA ILE A 16 7.32 -9.65 9.32
C ILE A 16 7.51 -11.08 8.81
N SER A 17 6.93 -12.08 9.48
CA SER A 17 7.12 -13.49 9.10
C SER A 17 6.32 -13.90 7.85
N ASN A 18 5.12 -13.36 7.67
CA ASN A 18 4.19 -13.73 6.60
C ASN A 18 3.96 -12.57 5.61
N PHE A 19 4.96 -11.71 5.45
CA PHE A 19 4.91 -10.54 4.58
C PHE A 19 4.42 -10.87 3.17
N ARG A 20 4.82 -12.03 2.62
CA ARG A 20 4.42 -12.48 1.29
C ARG A 20 2.92 -12.75 1.16
N GLU A 21 2.34 -13.47 2.13
CA GLU A 21 0.91 -13.77 2.17
C GLU A 21 0.09 -12.50 2.41
N THR A 22 0.65 -11.55 3.17
CA THR A 22 -0.01 -10.26 3.42
C THR A 22 0.11 -9.32 2.21
N ALA A 23 1.23 -9.36 1.48
CA ALA A 23 1.43 -8.61 0.24
C ALA A 23 0.51 -9.10 -0.89
N GLU A 24 0.18 -10.40 -0.93
CA GLU A 24 -0.80 -10.96 -1.87
C GLU A 24 -2.25 -10.55 -1.53
N GLN A 25 -2.52 -10.16 -0.28
CA GLN A 25 -3.82 -9.65 0.16
C GLN A 25 -3.98 -8.13 -0.05
N VAL A 26 -2.98 -7.46 -0.63
CA VAL A 26 -3.05 -6.03 -0.93
C VAL A 26 -4.14 -5.79 -1.99
N ALA A 27 -5.27 -5.24 -1.54
CA ALA A 27 -6.39 -4.90 -2.39
C ALA A 27 -6.05 -3.69 -3.28
N GLY A 28 -6.42 -3.76 -4.56
CA GLY A 28 -6.29 -2.64 -5.49
C GLY A 28 -7.20 -1.46 -5.12
N PRO A 29 -6.92 -0.24 -5.63
CA PRO A 29 -7.65 0.98 -5.28
C PRO A 29 -9.17 0.86 -5.49
N VAL A 30 -9.60 0.24 -6.59
CA VAL A 30 -11.02 0.06 -6.91
C VAL A 30 -11.70 -0.89 -5.94
N LYS A 31 -11.04 -2.01 -5.59
CA LYS A 31 -11.54 -2.98 -4.62
C LYS A 31 -11.63 -2.39 -3.20
N ILE A 32 -10.73 -1.47 -2.83
CA ILE A 32 -10.81 -0.74 -1.55
C ILE A 32 -12.09 0.11 -1.51
N VAL A 33 -12.40 0.81 -2.59
CA VAL A 33 -13.63 1.62 -2.69
C VAL A 33 -14.88 0.73 -2.65
N GLU A 34 -14.88 -0.38 -3.38
CA GLU A 34 -15.97 -1.37 -3.37
C GLU A 34 -16.20 -1.95 -1.97
N MET A 35 -15.15 -2.39 -1.29
CA MET A 35 -15.25 -2.90 0.08
C MET A 35 -15.75 -1.82 1.04
N GLY A 36 -15.28 -0.58 0.90
CA GLY A 36 -15.74 0.55 1.72
C GLY A 36 -17.21 0.89 1.51
N ALA A 37 -17.70 0.81 0.26
CA ALA A 37 -19.10 1.07 -0.09
C ALA A 37 -20.06 0.02 0.48
N ASN A 38 -19.58 -1.20 0.71
CA ASN A 38 -20.36 -2.31 1.26
C ASN A 38 -20.35 -2.38 2.78
N ILE A 39 -19.66 -1.47 3.48
CA ILE A 39 -19.64 -1.44 4.94
C ILE A 39 -20.88 -0.73 5.47
N ASP A 40 -21.68 -1.49 6.24
CA ASP A 40 -22.80 -0.93 6.98
C ASP A 40 -22.30 0.06 8.05
N HIS A 41 -22.84 1.27 8.03
CA HIS A 41 -22.38 2.39 8.86
C HIS A 41 -22.78 2.24 10.34
N GLU A 42 -23.70 1.32 10.66
CA GLU A 42 -24.14 1.07 12.03
C GLU A 42 -23.18 0.16 12.83
N ASP A 43 -22.28 -0.57 12.17
CA ASP A 43 -21.29 -1.42 12.84
C ASP A 43 -19.91 -0.75 12.91
N ALA A 44 -19.71 0.02 13.99
CA ALA A 44 -18.42 0.64 14.31
C ALA A 44 -17.27 -0.39 14.43
N GLY A 45 -17.57 -1.64 14.77
CA GLY A 45 -16.57 -2.72 14.84
C GLY A 45 -16.04 -3.10 13.46
N THR A 46 -16.91 -3.13 12.45
CA THR A 46 -16.54 -3.42 11.05
C THR A 46 -15.75 -2.27 10.42
N LEU A 47 -16.12 -1.02 10.69
CA LEU A 47 -15.35 0.16 10.28
C LEU A 47 -13.93 0.16 10.84
N PHE A 48 -13.78 -0.17 12.13
CA PHE A 48 -12.46 -0.26 12.77
C PHE A 48 -11.59 -1.36 12.14
N ARG A 49 -12.17 -2.53 11.87
CA ARG A 49 -11.46 -3.65 11.22
C ARG A 49 -11.05 -3.31 9.79
N PHE A 50 -11.94 -2.66 9.03
CA PHE A 50 -11.62 -2.19 7.68
C PHE A 50 -10.49 -1.16 7.70
N GLY A 51 -10.59 -0.14 8.55
CA GLY A 51 -9.53 0.87 8.71
C GLY A 51 -8.19 0.25 9.13
N ALA A 52 -8.21 -0.74 10.03
CA ALA A 52 -7.01 -1.48 10.42
C ALA A 52 -6.41 -2.26 9.25
N LEU A 53 -7.24 -2.92 8.44
CA LEU A 53 -6.80 -3.65 7.25
C LEU A 53 -6.18 -2.72 6.20
N ILE A 54 -6.80 -1.57 5.92
CA ILE A 54 -6.25 -0.55 5.02
C ILE A 54 -4.92 -0.01 5.57
N SER A 55 -4.86 0.31 6.86
CA SER A 55 -3.65 0.84 7.50
C SER A 55 -2.48 -0.14 7.41
N ILE A 56 -2.73 -1.43 7.62
CA ILE A 56 -1.71 -2.49 7.49
C ILE A 56 -1.22 -2.60 6.05
N ASN A 57 -2.14 -2.59 5.07
CA ASN A 57 -1.78 -2.66 3.65
C ASN A 57 -0.94 -1.45 3.22
N LEU A 58 -1.30 -0.24 3.66
CA LEU A 58 -0.52 0.96 3.41
C LEU A 58 0.86 0.90 4.07
N ALA A 59 0.95 0.41 5.31
CA ALA A 59 2.23 0.24 5.99
C ALA A 59 3.16 -0.73 5.24
N ILE A 60 2.62 -1.84 4.71
CA ILE A 60 3.36 -2.80 3.89
C ILE A 60 3.87 -2.16 2.61
N ILE A 61 3.00 -1.47 1.86
CA ILE A 61 3.38 -0.77 0.62
C ILE A 61 4.44 0.29 0.90
N ASN A 62 4.27 1.07 1.98
CA ASN A 62 5.21 2.14 2.33
C ASN A 62 6.59 1.62 2.74
N ILE A 63 6.74 0.38 3.22
CA ILE A 63 8.05 -0.20 3.57
C ILE A 63 8.81 -0.69 2.33
N LEU A 64 8.13 -0.95 1.21
CA LEU A 64 8.78 -1.40 0.00
C LEU A 64 9.79 -0.36 -0.51
N PRO A 65 10.93 -0.79 -1.09
CA PRO A 65 11.95 0.10 -1.64
C PRO A 65 11.51 0.69 -2.99
N LEU A 66 10.32 1.29 -3.01
CA LEU A 66 9.73 1.94 -4.16
C LEU A 66 9.99 3.44 -4.09
N PRO A 67 10.46 4.05 -5.19
CA PRO A 67 10.67 5.48 -5.25
C PRO A 67 9.34 6.23 -5.13
N ALA A 68 9.36 7.36 -4.41
CA ALA A 68 8.22 8.15 -3.94
C ALA A 68 7.45 7.61 -2.71
N LEU A 69 7.81 6.44 -2.17
CA LEU A 69 7.30 5.92 -0.90
C LEU A 69 8.37 6.03 0.21
N ASP A 70 7.94 5.93 1.48
CA ASP A 70 8.81 6.05 2.66
C ASP A 70 9.99 5.05 2.62
N GLY A 71 9.73 3.83 2.15
CA GLY A 71 10.70 2.75 2.00
C GLY A 71 11.74 3.02 0.92
N GLY A 72 11.42 3.85 -0.08
CA GLY A 72 12.41 4.37 -1.04
C GLY A 72 13.44 5.27 -0.36
N GLN A 73 13.00 6.14 0.55
CA GLN A 73 13.89 6.98 1.35
C GLN A 73 14.74 6.15 2.31
N LEU A 74 14.13 5.15 2.97
CA LEU A 74 14.85 4.19 3.80
C LEU A 74 15.90 3.42 3.00
N ALA A 75 15.59 3.00 1.77
CA ALA A 75 16.54 2.33 0.88
C ALA A 75 17.72 3.26 0.53
N PHE A 76 17.48 4.54 0.24
CA PHE A 76 18.56 5.49 0.03
C PHE A 76 19.43 5.66 1.27
N LEU A 77 18.82 5.80 2.45
CA LEU A 77 19.54 5.92 3.72
C LEU A 77 20.39 4.67 4.01
N LEU A 78 19.88 3.47 3.73
CA LEU A 78 20.64 2.22 3.86
C LEU A 78 21.83 2.20 2.90
N ILE A 79 21.64 2.61 1.65
CA ILE A 79 22.73 2.69 0.67
C ILE A 79 23.77 3.73 1.10
N GLU A 80 23.35 4.89 1.60
CA GLU A 80 24.25 5.92 2.13
C GLU A 80 25.04 5.43 3.34
N GLY A 81 24.37 4.73 4.26
CA GLY A 81 25.00 4.13 5.44
C GLY A 81 26.05 3.08 5.05
N LEU A 82 25.77 2.24 4.05
CA LEU A 82 26.73 1.26 3.52
C LEU A 82 27.87 1.91 2.74
N ARG A 83 27.59 2.96 1.97
CA ARG A 83 28.57 3.66 1.14
C ARG A 83 29.43 4.65 1.94
N GLY A 84 28.96 5.08 3.10
CA GLY A 84 29.58 6.09 3.96
C GLY A 84 29.62 7.49 3.33
N ARG A 85 28.86 7.72 2.24
CA ARG A 85 28.85 8.99 1.50
C ARG A 85 27.43 9.26 0.99
N PRO A 86 26.90 10.48 1.13
CA PRO A 86 25.56 10.82 0.67
C PRO A 86 25.42 10.58 -0.83
N LEU A 87 24.22 10.19 -1.28
CA LEU A 87 23.92 10.16 -2.70
C LEU A 87 23.82 11.59 -3.23
N PRO A 88 24.22 11.84 -4.49
CA PRO A 88 23.99 13.14 -5.09
C PRO A 88 22.50 13.45 -5.16
N ASN A 89 22.07 14.60 -4.63
CA ASN A 89 20.66 15.02 -4.62
C ASN A 89 20.00 14.91 -6.00
N ARG A 90 20.72 15.25 -7.07
CA ARG A 90 20.24 15.11 -8.46
C ARG A 90 19.80 13.69 -8.83
N ILE A 91 20.48 12.66 -8.31
CA ILE A 91 20.14 11.26 -8.57
C ILE A 91 18.93 10.87 -7.73
N GLN A 92 18.91 11.26 -6.45
CA GLN A 92 17.79 10.99 -5.56
C GLN A 92 16.50 11.62 -6.06
N ASP A 93 16.54 12.91 -6.41
CA ASP A 93 15.41 13.67 -6.96
C ASP A 93 14.93 13.05 -8.29
N GLY A 94 15.86 12.69 -9.17
CA GLY A 94 15.54 12.04 -10.44
C GLY A 94 14.83 10.69 -10.24
N ILE A 95 15.33 9.84 -9.33
CA ILE A 95 14.70 8.56 -9.02
C ILE A 95 13.34 8.77 -8.35
N MET A 96 13.22 9.72 -7.42
CA MET A 96 11.97 10.00 -6.73
C MET A 96 10.88 10.50 -7.69
N GLN A 97 11.24 11.45 -8.57
CA GLN A 97 10.31 12.06 -9.51
C GLN A 97 9.87 11.07 -10.59
N THR A 98 10.80 10.28 -11.13
CA THR A 98 10.48 9.22 -12.10
C THR A 98 9.64 8.12 -11.46
N GLY A 99 9.94 7.73 -10.22
CA GLY A 99 9.14 6.81 -9.44
C GLY A 99 7.72 7.29 -9.19
N LEU A 100 7.56 8.56 -8.80
CA LEU A 100 6.25 9.18 -8.61
C LEU A 100 5.43 9.17 -9.90
N LEU A 101 6.03 9.59 -11.02
CA LEU A 101 5.38 9.57 -12.33
C LEU A 101 4.94 8.15 -12.72
N LEU A 102 5.80 7.15 -12.49
CA LEU A 102 5.49 5.75 -12.74
C LEU A 102 4.34 5.24 -11.86
N LEU A 103 4.36 5.54 -10.57
CA LEU A 103 3.31 5.13 -9.63
C LEU A 103 1.97 5.78 -9.95
N LEU A 104 1.96 7.09 -10.26
CA LEU A 104 0.74 7.78 -10.69
C LEU A 104 0.23 7.22 -12.02
N GLY A 105 1.11 6.99 -12.98
CA GLY A 105 0.76 6.36 -14.27
C GLY A 105 0.19 4.95 -14.08
N LEU A 106 0.81 4.14 -13.22
CA LEU A 106 0.32 2.81 -12.87
C LEU A 106 -1.04 2.88 -12.16
N GLY A 107 -1.22 3.83 -11.23
CA GLY A 107 -2.49 4.05 -10.54
C GLY A 107 -3.62 4.38 -11.50
N VAL A 108 -3.41 5.32 -12.43
CA VAL A 108 -4.39 5.65 -13.47
C VAL A 108 -4.65 4.46 -14.38
N PHE A 109 -3.60 3.73 -14.78
CA PHE A 109 -3.75 2.53 -15.60
C PHE A 109 -4.57 1.44 -14.91
N LEU A 110 -4.32 1.19 -13.62
CA LEU A 110 -5.07 0.21 -12.83
C LEU A 110 -6.53 0.63 -12.68
N ILE A 111 -6.81 1.91 -12.42
CA ILE A 111 -8.19 2.42 -12.34
C ILE A 111 -8.91 2.22 -13.68
N ILE A 112 -8.28 2.56 -14.81
CA ILE A 112 -8.87 2.36 -16.14
C ILE A 112 -9.11 0.87 -16.40
N ARG A 113 -8.11 0.03 -16.12
CA ARG A 113 -8.20 -1.43 -16.30
C ARG A 113 -9.32 -2.02 -15.46
N ASP A 114 -9.38 -1.69 -14.18
CA ASP A 114 -10.38 -2.22 -13.26
C ASP A 114 -11.78 -1.72 -13.67
N THR A 115 -11.91 -0.43 -14.06
CA THR A 115 -13.18 0.13 -14.57
C THR A 115 -13.64 -0.54 -15.86
N ALA A 116 -12.72 -0.83 -16.79
CA ALA A 116 -13.04 -1.49 -18.06
C ALA A 116 -13.37 -2.98 -17.91
N ASN A 117 -12.93 -3.62 -16.82
CA ASN A 117 -13.23 -5.01 -16.50
C ASN A 117 -14.49 -5.20 -15.64
N LEU A 118 -15.13 -4.11 -15.17
CA LEU A 118 -16.41 -4.20 -14.48
C LEU A 118 -17.52 -4.54 -15.47
N ASP A 119 -18.25 -5.63 -15.21
CA ASP A 119 -19.33 -6.19 -16.02
C ASP A 119 -20.45 -5.19 -16.39
N VAL A 120 -20.53 -4.04 -15.70
CA VAL A 120 -21.42 -2.90 -15.99
C VAL A 120 -21.28 -2.40 -17.45
N PHE A 121 -20.08 -2.46 -18.05
CA PHE A 121 -19.87 -2.05 -19.44
C PHE A 121 -20.43 -3.06 -20.46
N ARG A 122 -20.60 -4.33 -20.07
CA ARG A 122 -21.21 -5.37 -20.92
C ARG A 122 -22.74 -5.28 -20.92
N GLU A 123 -23.34 -4.84 -19.81
CA GLU A 123 -24.79 -4.77 -19.64
C GLU A 123 -25.43 -3.54 -20.31
N ILE A 124 -24.68 -2.44 -20.50
CA ILE A 124 -25.16 -1.21 -21.15
C ILE A 124 -25.11 -1.29 -22.69
N PHE A 125 -24.29 -2.18 -23.25
CA PHE A 125 -24.07 -2.32 -24.70
C PHE A 125 -24.57 -3.66 -25.30
N GLN A 126 -25.45 -4.38 -24.58
CA GLN A 126 -26.32 -5.44 -25.11
C GLN A 126 -27.78 -5.03 -24.97
#